data_AF-A0A7X8N6A9-F1
#
_entry.id   AF-A0A7X8N6A9-F1
#
_cell.length_a   1.000
_cell.length_b   1.000
_cell.length_c   1.000
_cell.angle_alpha   90.00
_cell.angle_beta   90.00
_cell.angle_gamma   90.00
#
_symmetry.space_group_name_H-M   'P 1'
#
loop_
_entity.id
_entity.type
_entity.pdbx_description
1 polymer ?
#
loop_
_entity_poly.entity_id
_entity_poly.type
_entity_poly.pdbx_seq_one_letter_code
_entity_poly.pdbx_strand_id
1 'polypeptide(L)'
;MHVFYWYILLTLIMEIGIILVLSRILKKRLPSMAGMILSMTYAMTISLIVGLTFGVMYQGDLFSSTIIALFLGMVAGILAGVGLGLLTSIEGAMSGLMGGMMGAMLGEMISTKDVFFLIILLLTISVCSLLLFFVFCQSNQDQNKFNKSWYLKPLFSMVGISAYLILGFQLSHGAVKPSADHGHQHRATGTKDPKVVSVQAVNNAYTPASFVAKVGEEIILQLNNMDGVEHDIEIKGLSVKTMESSHHNLKGPLHLHALANSKNEIRFTPLEIGEYEFYCTVPGHKKAGMVGKVIVTNK
;
A
#
# COMPACT_ATOMS: atom_id res chain seq x y z
N MET A 1 -0.07 -7.31 14.70
CA MET A 1 -0.90 -7.66 13.51
C MET A 1 -2.39 -7.69 13.82
N HIS A 2 -2.93 -8.64 14.60
CA HIS A 2 -4.38 -8.77 14.80
C HIS A 2 -5.08 -7.52 15.39
N VAL A 3 -4.47 -6.84 16.35
CA VAL A 3 -5.08 -5.65 17.00
C VAL A 3 -5.32 -4.51 16.00
N PHE A 4 -4.43 -4.35 15.02
CA PHE A 4 -4.56 -3.30 14.00
C PHE A 4 -5.72 -3.58 13.03
N TYR A 5 -5.89 -4.82 12.59
CA TYR A 5 -7.04 -5.21 11.78
C TYR A 5 -8.38 -5.08 12.53
N TRP A 6 -8.39 -5.39 13.84
CA TRP A 6 -9.56 -5.13 14.68
C TRP A 6 -9.88 -3.64 14.82
N TYR A 7 -8.86 -2.80 14.92
CA TYR A 7 -9.01 -1.35 14.93
C TYR A 7 -9.65 -0.84 13.62
N ILE A 8 -9.18 -1.30 12.46
CA ILE A 8 -9.78 -0.98 11.15
C ILE A 8 -11.24 -1.45 11.11
N LEU A 9 -11.51 -2.70 11.46
CA LEU A 9 -12.85 -3.27 11.37
C LEU A 9 -13.85 -2.53 12.28
N LEU A 10 -13.45 -2.25 13.53
CA LEU A 10 -14.31 -1.56 14.49
C LEU A 10 -14.60 -0.11 14.05
N THR A 11 -13.60 0.59 13.52
CA THR A 11 -13.78 1.96 13.04
C THR A 11 -14.72 2.02 11.83
N LEU A 12 -14.57 1.11 10.86
CA LEU A 12 -15.48 1.02 9.71
C LEU A 12 -16.92 0.66 10.10
N ILE A 13 -17.12 -0.29 11.02
CA ILE A 13 -18.46 -0.66 11.51
C ILE A 13 -19.12 0.53 12.22
N MET A 14 -18.38 1.21 13.09
CA MET A 14 -18.86 2.41 13.79
C MET A 14 -19.21 3.52 12.80
N GLU A 15 -18.38 3.73 11.78
CA GLU A 15 -18.60 4.73 10.74
C GLU A 15 -19.88 4.45 9.93
N ILE A 16 -20.07 3.21 9.45
CA ILE A 16 -21.30 2.81 8.74
C ILE A 16 -22.52 2.99 9.65
N GLY A 17 -22.41 2.60 10.93
CA GLY A 17 -23.48 2.78 11.92
C GLY A 17 -23.86 4.26 12.11
N ILE A 18 -22.87 5.13 12.25
CA ILE A 18 -23.08 6.59 12.39
C ILE A 18 -23.69 7.16 11.10
N ILE A 19 -23.19 6.79 9.93
CA ILE A 19 -23.74 7.22 8.63
C ILE A 19 -25.21 6.83 8.51
N LEU A 20 -25.58 5.59 8.86
CA LEU A 20 -26.96 5.11 8.81
C LEU A 20 -27.87 5.90 9.76
N VAL A 21 -27.42 6.17 10.98
CA VAL A 21 -28.17 6.94 11.98
C VAL A 21 -28.34 8.40 11.53
N LEU A 22 -27.24 9.06 11.14
CA LEU A 22 -27.26 10.44 10.66
C LEU A 22 -28.11 10.59 9.39
N SER A 23 -27.98 9.66 8.45
CA SER A 23 -28.80 9.63 7.23
C SER A 23 -30.29 9.59 7.54
N ARG A 24 -30.72 8.80 8.54
CA ARG A 24 -32.13 8.74 8.93
C ARG A 24 -32.60 10.00 9.64
N ILE A 25 -31.80 10.55 10.55
CA ILE A 25 -32.16 11.74 11.34
C ILE A 25 -32.18 13.00 10.46
N LEU A 26 -31.20 13.15 9.58
CA LEU A 26 -30.97 14.37 8.80
C LEU A 26 -31.58 14.32 7.39
N LYS A 27 -32.17 13.18 6.97
CA LYS A 27 -32.79 13.00 5.65
C LYS A 27 -33.65 14.18 5.21
N LYS A 28 -34.52 14.67 6.11
CA LYS A 28 -35.47 15.74 5.82
C LYS A 28 -34.83 17.12 5.64
N ARG A 29 -33.59 17.30 6.13
CA ARG A 29 -32.84 18.56 6.09
C ARG A 29 -31.84 18.63 4.94
N LEU A 30 -31.53 17.49 4.31
CA LEU A 30 -30.53 17.40 3.25
C LEU A 30 -31.15 17.63 1.87
N PRO A 31 -30.57 18.49 1.02
CA PRO A 31 -30.95 18.56 -0.38
C PRO A 31 -30.56 17.28 -1.11
N SER A 32 -31.31 16.91 -2.15
CA SER A 32 -31.10 15.66 -2.89
C SER A 32 -29.67 15.50 -3.44
N MET A 33 -29.04 16.60 -3.86
CA MET A 33 -27.66 16.59 -4.37
C MET A 33 -26.63 16.34 -3.28
N ALA A 34 -26.83 16.85 -2.06
CA ALA A 34 -25.94 16.59 -0.94
C ALA A 34 -25.96 15.11 -0.56
N GLY A 35 -27.12 14.44 -0.65
CA GLY A 35 -27.22 13.01 -0.38
C GLY A 35 -26.38 12.15 -1.34
N MET A 36 -26.30 12.55 -2.62
CA MET A 36 -25.47 11.84 -3.61
C MET A 36 -23.98 12.03 -3.32
N ILE A 37 -23.56 13.27 -3.03
CA ILE A 37 -22.15 13.57 -2.68
C ILE A 37 -21.73 12.82 -1.41
N LEU A 38 -22.57 12.85 -0.36
CA LEU A 38 -22.31 12.15 0.89
C LEU A 38 -22.15 10.64 0.66
N SER A 39 -23.09 10.03 -0.07
CA SER A 39 -23.03 8.60 -0.37
C SER A 39 -21.78 8.22 -1.17
N MET A 40 -21.43 9.02 -2.18
CA MET A 40 -20.21 8.83 -2.98
C MET A 40 -18.96 8.90 -2.11
N THR A 41 -18.82 9.94 -1.28
CA THR A 41 -17.65 10.14 -0.42
C THR A 41 -17.47 8.97 0.55
N TYR A 42 -18.52 8.60 1.30
CA TYR A 42 -18.41 7.51 2.28
C TYR A 42 -18.22 6.15 1.63
N ALA A 43 -18.94 5.85 0.55
CA ALA A 43 -18.80 4.58 -0.14
C ALA A 43 -17.37 4.42 -0.70
N MET A 44 -16.81 5.48 -1.28
CA MET A 44 -15.47 5.45 -1.84
C MET A 44 -14.40 5.28 -0.76
N THR A 45 -14.44 6.04 0.34
CA THR A 45 -13.41 5.96 1.39
C THR A 45 -13.46 4.63 2.13
N ILE A 46 -14.65 4.15 2.51
CA ILE A 46 -14.82 2.86 3.19
C ILE A 46 -14.34 1.73 2.28
N SER A 47 -14.74 1.74 1.00
CA SER A 47 -14.38 0.66 0.06
C SER A 47 -12.91 0.70 -0.34
N LEU A 48 -12.29 1.88 -0.41
CA LEU A 48 -10.83 2.00 -0.58
C LEU A 48 -10.09 1.36 0.59
N ILE A 49 -10.50 1.62 1.83
CA ILE A 49 -9.85 1.05 3.03
C ILE A 49 -10.02 -0.48 3.07
N VAL A 50 -11.24 -0.97 2.79
CA VAL A 50 -11.52 -2.40 2.70
C VAL A 50 -10.66 -3.04 1.60
N GLY A 51 -10.65 -2.46 0.40
CA GLY A 51 -9.85 -2.94 -0.72
C GLY A 51 -8.35 -2.95 -0.40
N LEU A 52 -7.82 -1.89 0.20
CA LEU A 52 -6.42 -1.81 0.60
C LEU A 52 -6.05 -2.90 1.60
N THR A 53 -6.94 -3.16 2.56
CA THR A 53 -6.76 -4.19 3.59
C THR A 53 -6.72 -5.58 2.96
N PHE A 54 -7.65 -5.88 2.05
CA PHE A 54 -7.66 -7.16 1.33
C PHE A 54 -6.51 -7.30 0.33
N GLY A 55 -6.08 -6.22 -0.32
CA GLY A 55 -4.90 -6.22 -1.18
C GLY A 55 -3.63 -6.61 -0.41
N VAL A 56 -3.45 -6.10 0.82
CA VAL A 56 -2.33 -6.51 1.68
C VAL A 56 -2.46 -7.95 2.19
N MET A 57 -3.68 -8.39 2.52
CA MET A 57 -3.89 -9.75 3.05
C MET A 57 -3.69 -10.85 2.01
N TYR A 58 -3.94 -10.56 0.73
CA TYR A 58 -3.89 -11.51 -0.38
C TYR A 58 -2.78 -11.16 -1.39
N GLN A 59 -1.66 -10.59 -0.92
CA GLN A 59 -0.52 -10.26 -1.80
C GLN A 59 -0.08 -11.47 -2.63
N GLY A 60 0.02 -11.28 -3.94
CA GLY A 60 0.30 -12.31 -4.94
C GLY A 60 -0.94 -12.88 -5.65
N ASP A 61 -2.15 -12.62 -5.14
CA ASP A 61 -3.42 -12.99 -5.78
C ASP A 61 -4.36 -11.78 -5.89
N LEU A 62 -4.03 -10.89 -6.82
CA LEU A 62 -4.82 -9.69 -7.14
C LEU A 62 -6.26 -10.04 -7.54
N PHE A 63 -6.50 -11.21 -8.13
CA PHE A 63 -7.84 -11.58 -8.60
C PHE A 63 -8.79 -11.80 -7.41
N SER A 64 -8.37 -12.62 -6.44
CA SER A 64 -9.17 -12.89 -5.24
C SER A 64 -9.38 -11.64 -4.39
N SER A 65 -8.33 -10.83 -4.20
CA SER A 65 -8.41 -9.59 -3.43
C SER A 65 -9.39 -8.59 -4.06
N THR A 66 -9.36 -8.45 -5.39
CA THR A 66 -10.24 -7.53 -6.12
C THR A 66 -11.70 -7.99 -6.07
N ILE A 67 -12.00 -9.27 -6.24
CA ILE A 67 -13.38 -9.77 -6.18
C ILE A 67 -13.99 -9.53 -4.80
N ILE A 68 -13.26 -9.88 -3.74
CA ILE A 68 -13.75 -9.68 -2.36
C ILE A 68 -13.96 -8.19 -2.08
N ALA A 69 -13.01 -7.34 -2.49
CA ALA A 69 -13.11 -5.90 -2.32
C ALA A 69 -14.29 -5.28 -3.10
N LEU A 70 -14.56 -5.75 -4.33
CA LEU A 70 -15.71 -5.31 -5.12
C LEU A 70 -17.04 -5.62 -4.43
N PHE A 71 -17.21 -6.87 -3.96
CA PHE A 71 -18.44 -7.28 -3.29
C PHE A 71 -18.66 -6.51 -1.98
N LEU A 72 -17.64 -6.44 -1.12
CA LEU A 72 -17.74 -5.72 0.14
C LEU A 72 -17.91 -4.21 -0.07
N GLY A 73 -17.25 -3.64 -1.08
CA GLY A 73 -17.40 -2.24 -1.44
C GLY A 73 -18.80 -1.90 -1.95
N MET A 74 -19.38 -2.75 -2.80
CA MET A 74 -20.76 -2.61 -3.24
C MET A 74 -21.73 -2.61 -2.05
N VAL A 75 -21.59 -3.58 -1.13
CA VAL A 75 -22.45 -3.69 0.05
C VAL A 75 -22.30 -2.46 0.95
N ALA A 76 -21.06 -2.04 1.25
CA ALA A 76 -20.78 -0.84 2.04
C ALA A 76 -21.38 0.42 1.40
N GLY A 77 -21.28 0.55 0.08
CA GLY A 77 -21.84 1.67 -0.66
C GLY A 77 -23.37 1.73 -0.63
N ILE A 78 -24.05 0.59 -0.77
CA ILE A 78 -25.51 0.51 -0.62
C ILE A 78 -25.92 0.90 0.81
N LEU A 79 -25.20 0.40 1.82
CA LEU A 79 -25.47 0.73 3.22
C LEU A 79 -25.28 2.22 3.51
N ALA A 80 -24.27 2.87 2.93
CA ALA A 80 -24.07 4.31 3.08
C ALA A 80 -25.21 5.14 2.47
N GLY A 81 -25.80 4.68 1.35
CA GLY A 81 -26.82 5.41 0.61
C GLY A 81 -28.29 5.12 0.98
N VAL A 82 -28.59 3.96 1.57
CA VAL A 82 -29.97 3.47 1.78
C VAL A 82 -30.83 4.39 2.66
N GLY A 83 -30.22 5.08 3.61
CA GLY A 83 -30.92 6.04 4.46
C GLY A 83 -31.44 7.27 3.70
N LEU A 84 -30.76 7.66 2.63
CA LEU A 84 -30.97 8.92 1.91
C LEU A 84 -31.91 8.76 0.71
N GLY A 85 -31.93 7.59 0.06
CA GLY A 85 -32.81 7.32 -1.08
C GLY A 85 -32.27 6.27 -2.05
N LEU A 86 -33.04 5.97 -3.10
CA LEU A 86 -32.66 4.98 -4.11
C LEU A 86 -31.50 5.47 -4.99
N LEU A 87 -31.58 6.70 -5.52
CA LEU A 87 -30.54 7.29 -6.36
C LEU A 87 -29.19 7.38 -5.62
N THR A 88 -29.22 7.77 -4.35
CA THR A 88 -28.02 7.82 -3.51
C THR A 88 -27.45 6.42 -3.26
N SER A 89 -28.29 5.40 -3.10
CA SER A 89 -27.85 4.01 -2.95
C SER A 89 -27.15 3.48 -4.21
N ILE A 90 -27.64 3.86 -5.40
CA ILE A 90 -27.00 3.48 -6.67
C ILE A 90 -25.64 4.16 -6.80
N GLU A 91 -25.55 5.46 -6.51
CA GLU A 91 -24.27 6.19 -6.48
C GLU A 91 -23.28 5.57 -5.49
N GLY A 92 -23.75 5.26 -4.28
CA GLY A 92 -22.97 4.55 -3.27
C GLY A 92 -22.47 3.20 -3.77
N ALA A 93 -23.32 2.39 -4.37
CA ALA A 93 -22.94 1.07 -4.91
C ALA A 93 -21.84 1.18 -5.98
N MET A 94 -21.98 2.10 -6.94
CA MET A 94 -21.00 2.30 -8.01
C MET A 94 -19.68 2.86 -7.47
N SER A 95 -19.75 3.83 -6.56
CA SER A 95 -18.58 4.40 -5.88
C SER A 95 -17.85 3.35 -5.03
N GLY A 96 -18.60 2.47 -4.38
CA GLY A 96 -18.06 1.38 -3.57
C GLY A 96 -17.35 0.32 -4.42
N LEU A 97 -17.90 -0.04 -5.58
CA LEU A 97 -17.22 -0.90 -6.56
C LEU A 97 -15.90 -0.27 -7.03
N MET A 98 -15.94 0.99 -7.44
CA MET A 98 -14.74 1.70 -7.91
C MET A 98 -13.68 1.80 -6.82
N GLY A 99 -14.09 2.15 -5.59
CA GLY A 99 -13.21 2.24 -4.44
C GLY A 99 -12.61 0.89 -4.04
N GLY A 100 -13.39 -0.19 -4.05
CA GLY A 100 -12.92 -1.54 -3.74
C GLY A 100 -11.85 -2.02 -4.71
N MET A 101 -12.07 -1.84 -6.01
CA MET A 101 -11.09 -2.19 -7.05
C MET A 101 -9.80 -1.39 -6.91
N MET A 102 -9.90 -0.06 -6.79
CA MET A 102 -8.71 0.80 -6.65
C MET A 102 -7.95 0.49 -5.36
N GLY A 103 -8.65 0.18 -4.27
CA GLY A 103 -8.04 -0.19 -2.99
C GLY A 103 -7.23 -1.48 -3.10
N ALA A 104 -7.80 -2.54 -3.71
CA ALA A 104 -7.11 -3.81 -3.88
C ALA A 104 -5.82 -3.66 -4.71
N MET A 105 -5.89 -2.89 -5.81
CA MET A 105 -4.75 -2.61 -6.66
C MET A 105 -3.64 -1.83 -5.93
N LEU A 106 -4.01 -0.83 -5.12
CA LEU A 106 -3.05 -0.07 -4.32
C LEU A 106 -2.41 -0.92 -3.20
N GLY A 107 -3.18 -1.83 -2.58
CA GLY A 107 -2.66 -2.74 -1.55
C GLY A 107 -1.66 -3.77 -2.08
N GLU A 108 -1.77 -4.15 -3.36
CA GLU A 108 -0.83 -5.04 -4.05
C GLU A 108 0.46 -4.32 -4.44
N MET A 109 0.36 -3.06 -4.87
CA MET A 109 1.49 -2.31 -5.45
C MET A 109 2.43 -1.68 -4.42
N ILE A 110 1.98 -1.49 -3.18
CA ILE A 110 2.72 -0.75 -2.15
C ILE A 110 3.32 -1.73 -1.12
N SER A 111 4.54 -1.43 -0.66
CA SER A 111 5.21 -2.18 0.40
C SER A 111 4.38 -2.26 1.68
N THR A 112 4.35 -3.43 2.32
CA THR A 112 3.54 -3.70 3.52
C THR A 112 3.80 -2.72 4.66
N LYS A 113 5.01 -2.14 4.76
CA LYS A 113 5.36 -1.11 5.76
C LYS A 113 4.64 0.22 5.50
N ASP A 114 4.60 0.64 4.24
CA ASP A 114 4.04 1.94 3.84
C ASP A 114 2.52 1.89 3.72
N VAL A 115 1.96 0.72 3.40
CA VAL A 115 0.49 0.54 3.35
C VAL A 115 -0.15 0.82 4.70
N PHE A 116 0.45 0.43 5.82
CA PHE A 116 -0.13 0.70 7.14
C PHE A 116 -0.32 2.20 7.42
N PHE A 117 0.63 3.03 6.99
CA PHE A 117 0.50 4.48 7.09
C PHE A 117 -0.64 5.00 6.20
N LEU A 118 -0.74 4.50 4.96
CA LEU A 118 -1.81 4.86 4.03
C LEU A 118 -3.20 4.48 4.58
N ILE A 119 -3.35 3.31 5.19
CA ILE A 119 -4.63 2.89 5.83
C ILE A 119 -5.03 3.88 6.93
N ILE A 120 -4.11 4.28 7.80
CA ILE A 120 -4.40 5.22 8.90
C ILE A 120 -4.81 6.58 8.34
N LEU A 121 -4.11 7.06 7.32
CA LEU A 121 -4.44 8.32 6.65
C LEU A 121 -5.85 8.28 6.06
N LEU A 122 -6.19 7.22 5.32
CA LEU A 122 -7.52 7.05 4.72
C LEU A 122 -8.61 6.90 5.78
N LEU A 123 -8.38 6.13 6.84
CA LEU A 123 -9.31 6.02 7.98
C LEU A 123 -9.56 7.38 8.64
N THR A 124 -8.52 8.19 8.81
CA THR A 124 -8.65 9.53 9.38
C THR A 124 -9.49 10.42 8.47
N ILE A 125 -9.21 10.43 7.16
CA ILE A 125 -10.00 11.18 6.17
C ILE A 125 -11.47 10.73 6.20
N SER A 126 -11.72 9.42 6.32
CA SER A 126 -13.08 8.86 6.40
C SER A 126 -13.83 9.38 7.62
N VAL A 127 -13.24 9.30 8.82
CA VAL A 127 -13.83 9.85 10.05
C VAL A 127 -14.07 11.37 9.94
N CYS A 128 -13.12 12.12 9.37
CA CYS A 128 -13.28 13.55 9.13
C CYS A 128 -14.46 13.87 8.20
N SER A 129 -14.71 13.02 7.20
CA SER A 129 -15.77 13.22 6.23
C SER A 129 -17.17 13.15 6.84
N LEU A 130 -17.34 12.58 8.04
CA LEU A 130 -18.61 12.63 8.79
C LEU A 130 -19.07 14.06 9.10
N LEU A 131 -18.13 15.02 9.17
CA LEU A 131 -18.45 16.43 9.37
C LEU A 131 -19.25 17.02 8.20
N LEU A 132 -19.18 16.42 6.99
CA LEU A 132 -19.91 16.89 5.82
C LEU A 132 -21.43 16.84 6.02
N PHE A 133 -21.95 15.89 6.81
CA PHE A 133 -23.38 15.87 7.17
C PHE A 133 -23.83 17.19 7.81
N PHE A 134 -23.02 17.74 8.72
CA PHE A 134 -23.34 18.97 9.42
C PHE A 134 -23.15 20.20 8.52
N VAL A 135 -22.12 20.20 7.68
CA VAL A 135 -21.84 21.28 6.71
C VAL A 135 -23.01 21.44 5.74
N PHE A 136 -23.47 20.33 5.12
CA PHE A 136 -24.58 20.38 4.18
C PHE A 136 -25.94 20.69 4.86
N CYS A 137 -26.12 20.35 6.13
CA CYS A 137 -27.30 20.77 6.89
C CYS A 137 -27.29 22.27 7.23
N GLN A 138 -26.12 22.84 7.54
CA GLN A 138 -26.00 24.25 7.95
C GLN A 138 -26.14 25.22 6.77
N SER A 139 -25.80 24.80 5.55
CA SER A 139 -26.02 25.63 4.34
C SER A 139 -27.46 26.11 4.16
N ASN A 140 -28.44 25.46 4.82
CA ASN A 140 -29.85 25.81 4.73
C ASN A 140 -30.37 26.59 5.96
N GLN A 141 -29.56 26.79 7.01
CA GLN A 141 -30.00 27.37 8.27
C GLN A 141 -28.95 28.35 8.83
N ASP A 142 -29.25 29.65 8.74
CA ASP A 142 -28.62 30.80 9.41
C ASP A 142 -27.31 31.37 8.85
N GLN A 143 -27.46 32.42 8.04
CA GLN A 143 -26.40 33.35 7.60
C GLN A 143 -25.98 34.38 8.67
N ASN A 144 -26.48 34.34 9.92
CA ASN A 144 -26.13 35.38 10.90
C ASN A 144 -26.18 34.88 12.35
N LYS A 145 -24.98 34.57 12.90
CA LYS A 145 -24.53 34.84 14.29
C LYS A 145 -23.12 34.24 14.48
N PHE A 146 -22.08 34.99 14.13
CA PHE A 146 -20.69 34.64 14.50
C PHE A 146 -20.49 34.88 16.02
N ASN A 147 -20.79 33.86 16.82
CA ASN A 147 -20.48 33.83 18.25
C ASN A 147 -19.08 33.22 18.48
N LYS A 148 -18.39 33.59 19.56
CA LYS A 148 -17.05 33.08 19.95
C LYS A 148 -16.99 31.54 20.03
N SER A 149 -18.14 30.87 20.23
CA SER A 149 -18.32 29.41 20.18
C SER A 149 -18.11 28.78 18.79
N TRP A 150 -18.15 29.56 17.71
CA TRP A 150 -17.97 29.07 16.34
C TRP A 150 -16.52 28.67 16.02
N TYR A 151 -15.53 29.31 16.63
CA TYR A 151 -14.11 28.90 16.51
C TYR A 151 -13.75 27.70 17.39
N LEU A 152 -14.49 27.47 18.49
CA LEU A 152 -14.21 26.37 19.42
C LEU A 152 -14.63 25.02 18.84
N LYS A 153 -15.76 24.95 18.12
CA LYS A 153 -16.27 23.73 17.48
C LYS A 153 -15.27 23.07 16.49
N PRO A 154 -14.70 23.79 15.51
CA PRO A 154 -13.70 23.23 14.60
C PRO A 154 -12.38 22.90 15.32
N LEU A 155 -12.02 23.65 16.36
CA LEU A 155 -10.82 23.37 17.17
C LEU A 155 -10.96 22.05 17.94
N PHE A 156 -12.11 21.79 18.56
CA PHE A 156 -12.39 20.51 19.25
C PHE A 156 -12.41 19.33 18.27
N SER A 157 -13.00 19.48 17.08
CA SER A 157 -12.93 18.42 16.06
C SER A 157 -11.50 18.19 15.58
N MET A 158 -10.71 19.25 15.40
CA MET A 158 -9.30 19.13 14.99
C MET A 158 -8.47 18.37 16.03
N VAL A 159 -8.65 18.67 17.32
CA VAL A 159 -7.97 17.96 18.41
C VAL A 159 -8.37 16.47 18.43
N GLY A 160 -9.65 16.16 18.23
CA GLY A 160 -10.14 14.77 18.17
C GLY A 160 -9.57 13.99 16.99
N ILE A 161 -9.52 14.61 15.80
CA ILE A 161 -8.93 14.02 14.58
C ILE A 161 -7.43 13.75 14.78
N SER A 162 -6.70 14.72 15.32
CA SER A 162 -5.27 14.56 15.62
C SER A 162 -5.02 13.45 16.63
N ALA A 163 -5.83 13.34 17.68
CA ALA A 163 -5.73 12.26 18.66
C ALA A 163 -6.01 10.88 18.03
N TYR A 164 -7.00 10.78 17.16
CA TYR A 164 -7.32 9.56 16.41
C TYR A 164 -6.17 9.11 15.50
N LEU A 165 -5.55 10.06 14.77
CA LEU A 165 -4.41 9.77 13.90
C LEU A 165 -3.21 9.28 14.72
N ILE A 166 -2.91 9.94 15.85
CA ILE A 166 -1.81 9.55 16.74
C ILE A 166 -2.06 8.15 17.32
N LEU A 167 -3.30 7.85 17.75
CA LEU A 167 -3.67 6.53 18.25
C LEU A 167 -3.49 5.44 17.17
N GLY A 168 -3.97 5.71 15.95
CA GLY A 168 -3.78 4.81 14.81
C GLY A 168 -2.30 4.54 14.52
N PHE A 169 -1.48 5.59 14.53
CA PHE A 169 -0.03 5.50 14.32
C PHE A 169 0.69 4.70 15.41
N GLN A 170 0.27 4.83 16.67
CA GLN A 170 0.80 4.00 17.75
C GLN A 170 0.42 2.52 17.58
N LEU A 171 -0.81 2.24 17.13
CA LEU A 171 -1.27 0.87 16.89
C LEU A 171 -0.59 0.23 15.67
N SER A 172 -0.22 1.00 14.63
CA SER A 172 0.56 0.47 13.52
C SER A 172 1.99 0.16 13.90
N HIS A 173 2.62 0.89 14.83
CA HIS A 173 3.93 0.52 15.37
C HIS A 173 3.90 -0.81 16.13
N GLY A 174 2.78 -1.19 16.74
CA GLY A 174 2.56 -2.53 17.29
C GLY A 174 2.20 -3.59 16.24
N ALA A 175 1.80 -3.18 15.04
CA ALA A 175 1.58 -4.07 13.91
C ALA A 175 2.90 -4.40 13.20
N VAL A 176 3.75 -3.40 12.99
CA VAL A 176 5.13 -3.57 12.53
C VAL A 176 5.90 -4.18 13.69
N LYS A 177 6.12 -5.50 13.68
CA LYS A 177 7.18 -6.07 14.52
C LYS A 177 8.43 -5.23 14.21
N PRO A 178 9.20 -4.74 15.21
CA PRO A 178 10.58 -4.45 14.91
C PRO A 178 11.08 -5.75 14.31
N SER A 179 11.51 -5.69 13.06
CA SER A 179 12.48 -6.67 12.62
C SER A 179 13.59 -6.53 13.65
N ALA A 180 13.56 -7.42 14.66
CA ALA A 180 14.79 -7.99 15.13
C ALA A 180 15.59 -8.21 13.85
N ASP A 181 16.74 -7.55 13.81
CA ASP A 181 17.82 -7.89 12.90
C ASP A 181 17.96 -9.40 12.95
N HIS A 182 17.18 -10.07 12.10
CA HIS A 182 17.24 -11.49 11.92
C HIS A 182 18.44 -11.61 11.02
N GLY A 183 19.63 -11.56 11.64
CA GLY A 183 20.75 -12.31 11.16
C GLY A 183 20.23 -13.71 10.88
N HIS A 184 19.98 -13.98 9.60
CA HIS A 184 19.46 -15.23 9.11
C HIS A 184 20.51 -16.31 9.37
N GLN A 185 20.55 -16.83 10.59
CA GLN A 185 21.20 -18.10 10.90
C GLN A 185 20.20 -19.22 10.54
N HIS A 186 20.04 -19.45 9.25
CA HIS A 186 19.51 -20.71 8.76
C HIS A 186 20.66 -21.72 8.74
N ARG A 187 20.72 -22.52 9.80
CA ARG A 187 21.46 -23.77 9.82
C ARG A 187 20.68 -24.79 8.99
N ALA A 188 21.03 -24.90 7.71
CA ALA A 188 20.70 -26.04 6.87
C ALA A 188 22.01 -26.64 6.34
N THR A 189 22.34 -27.80 6.91
CA THR A 189 23.08 -28.92 6.31
C THR A 189 23.80 -28.68 4.98
N GLY A 190 25.12 -28.49 5.08
CA GLY A 190 26.13 -28.89 4.10
C GLY A 190 25.96 -28.45 2.65
N THR A 191 26.59 -27.34 2.27
CA THR A 191 27.75 -27.29 1.34
C THR A 191 28.03 -25.85 0.90
N LYS A 192 29.21 -25.32 1.28
CA LYS A 192 29.80 -24.01 0.90
C LYS A 192 29.02 -22.74 1.32
N ASP A 193 29.71 -21.82 2.00
CA ASP A 193 29.16 -20.51 2.35
C ASP A 193 28.68 -19.76 1.09
N PRO A 194 27.50 -19.11 1.12
CA PRO A 194 26.96 -18.42 -0.05
C PRO A 194 27.81 -17.19 -0.40
N LYS A 195 28.05 -16.98 -1.69
CA LYS A 195 28.87 -15.87 -2.17
C LYS A 195 28.08 -14.56 -2.09
N VAL A 196 28.52 -13.64 -1.23
CA VAL A 196 27.94 -12.29 -1.14
C VAL A 196 28.55 -11.39 -2.19
N VAL A 197 27.72 -10.78 -3.02
CA VAL A 197 28.08 -9.76 -4.02
C VAL A 197 27.39 -8.47 -3.64
N SER A 198 28.15 -7.42 -3.32
CA SER A 198 27.59 -6.10 -3.02
C SER A 198 27.84 -5.15 -4.18
N VAL A 199 26.76 -4.54 -4.70
CA VAL A 199 26.77 -3.53 -5.75
C VAL A 199 26.26 -2.22 -5.16
N GLN A 200 27.05 -1.16 -5.27
CA GLN A 200 26.69 0.19 -4.84
C GLN A 200 26.14 0.98 -6.01
N ALA A 201 25.04 1.69 -5.80
CA ALA A 201 24.52 2.69 -6.73
C ALA A 201 24.89 4.07 -6.20
N VAL A 202 25.81 4.74 -6.91
CA VAL A 202 26.34 6.07 -6.58
C VAL A 202 26.44 6.87 -7.88
N ASN A 203 25.92 8.10 -7.89
CA ASN A 203 25.92 9.00 -9.04
C ASN A 203 25.34 8.35 -10.32
N ASN A 204 24.23 7.61 -10.20
CA ASN A 204 23.60 6.87 -11.31
C ASN A 204 24.53 5.84 -11.98
N ALA A 205 25.50 5.29 -11.26
CA ALA A 205 26.40 4.25 -11.75
C ALA A 205 26.51 3.10 -10.74
N TYR A 206 26.77 1.89 -11.25
CA TYR A 206 27.01 0.72 -10.43
C TYR A 206 28.49 0.53 -10.13
N THR A 207 28.82 0.28 -8.86
CA THR A 207 30.16 -0.04 -8.40
C THR A 207 30.13 -1.32 -7.54
N PRO A 208 30.71 -2.44 -7.99
CA PRO A 208 31.38 -2.62 -9.29
C PRO A 208 30.37 -2.71 -10.44
N ALA A 209 30.78 -2.28 -11.64
CA ALA A 209 29.99 -2.39 -12.86
C ALA A 209 29.94 -3.83 -13.42
N SER A 210 30.73 -4.74 -12.87
CA SER A 210 30.62 -6.16 -13.18
C SER A 210 30.97 -7.06 -12.00
N PHE A 211 30.39 -8.25 -11.97
CA PHE A 211 30.74 -9.27 -10.99
C PHE A 211 30.67 -10.67 -11.62
N VAL A 212 31.44 -11.60 -11.03
CA VAL A 212 31.54 -12.99 -11.50
C VAL A 212 30.72 -13.90 -10.60
N ALA A 213 29.92 -14.75 -11.23
CA ALA A 213 29.06 -15.76 -10.63
C ALA A 213 29.44 -17.15 -11.15
N LYS A 214 29.23 -18.23 -10.38
CA LYS A 214 29.40 -19.60 -10.88
C LYS A 214 28.05 -20.29 -11.03
N VAL A 215 27.90 -21.10 -12.07
CA VAL A 215 26.69 -21.92 -12.26
C VAL A 215 26.49 -22.83 -11.05
N GLY A 216 25.28 -22.87 -10.50
CA GLY A 216 24.91 -23.74 -9.38
C GLY A 216 25.55 -23.37 -8.04
N GLU A 217 26.11 -22.17 -7.91
CA GLU A 217 26.51 -21.54 -6.65
C GLU A 217 25.41 -20.58 -6.19
N GLU A 218 25.05 -20.61 -4.91
CA GLU A 218 24.09 -19.67 -4.34
C GLU A 218 24.76 -18.31 -4.12
N ILE A 219 24.13 -17.26 -4.64
CA ILE A 219 24.62 -15.88 -4.60
C ILE A 219 23.63 -15.03 -3.82
N ILE A 220 24.14 -14.23 -2.90
CA ILE A 220 23.41 -13.14 -2.24
C ILE A 220 23.84 -11.85 -2.92
N LEU A 221 22.98 -11.26 -3.75
CA LEU A 221 23.23 -9.97 -4.37
C LEU A 221 22.62 -8.87 -3.52
N GLN A 222 23.45 -7.94 -3.08
CA GLN A 222 23.06 -6.77 -2.29
C GLN A 222 23.18 -5.51 -3.14
N LEU A 223 22.09 -4.73 -3.22
CA LEU A 223 22.09 -3.40 -3.81
C LEU A 223 22.11 -2.36 -2.70
N ASN A 224 23.17 -1.57 -2.64
CA ASN A 224 23.31 -0.44 -1.72
C ASN A 224 23.12 0.86 -2.48
N ASN A 225 21.94 1.47 -2.35
CA ASN A 225 21.63 2.73 -2.96
C ASN A 225 22.08 3.89 -2.06
N MET A 226 23.03 4.68 -2.53
CA MET A 226 23.58 5.84 -1.83
C MET A 226 23.13 7.17 -2.46
N ASP A 227 22.30 7.12 -3.49
CA ASP A 227 21.75 8.29 -4.15
C ASP A 227 20.43 8.74 -3.50
N GLY A 228 20.07 10.00 -3.76
CA GLY A 228 18.79 10.59 -3.33
C GLY A 228 17.58 10.15 -4.15
N VAL A 229 17.76 9.23 -5.09
CA VAL A 229 16.72 8.68 -5.98
C VAL A 229 16.72 7.16 -5.88
N GLU A 230 15.61 6.53 -6.20
CA GLU A 230 15.51 5.06 -6.22
C GLU A 230 16.32 4.46 -7.38
N HIS A 231 16.79 3.23 -7.18
CA HIS A 231 17.48 2.45 -8.19
C HIS A 231 17.09 0.98 -8.08
N ASP A 232 17.15 0.28 -9.20
CA ASP A 232 16.96 -1.16 -9.26
C ASP A 232 18.08 -1.83 -10.06
N ILE A 233 18.15 -3.15 -10.00
CA ILE A 233 18.96 -4.01 -10.86
C ILE A 233 18.00 -4.98 -11.54
N GLU A 234 17.83 -4.86 -12.85
CA GLU A 234 17.12 -5.84 -13.67
C GLU A 234 18.10 -6.64 -14.53
N ILE A 235 18.17 -7.97 -14.35
CA ILE A 235 18.99 -8.87 -15.17
C ILE A 235 18.10 -9.59 -16.18
N LYS A 236 18.28 -9.32 -17.47
CA LYS A 236 17.52 -9.97 -18.54
C LYS A 236 18.20 -11.26 -19.01
N GLY A 237 17.37 -12.30 -19.23
CA GLY A 237 17.80 -13.55 -19.86
C GLY A 237 18.55 -14.53 -18.96
N LEU A 238 18.78 -14.19 -17.68
CA LEU A 238 19.44 -15.07 -16.73
C LEU A 238 18.45 -16.11 -16.18
N SER A 239 18.69 -17.39 -16.49
CA SER A 239 17.96 -18.51 -15.88
C SER A 239 18.42 -18.72 -14.44
N VAL A 240 17.53 -18.53 -13.46
CA VAL A 240 17.83 -18.64 -12.03
C VAL A 240 16.89 -19.57 -11.27
N LYS A 241 17.38 -20.14 -10.16
CA LYS A 241 16.52 -20.57 -9.04
C LYS A 241 16.50 -19.49 -7.98
N THR A 242 15.32 -18.94 -7.68
CA THR A 242 15.10 -17.91 -6.65
C THR A 242 14.42 -18.55 -5.44
N MET A 243 14.90 -18.27 -4.23
CA MET A 243 14.36 -18.85 -2.98
C MET A 243 13.21 -18.03 -2.36
N GLU A 244 12.99 -16.78 -2.81
CA GLU A 244 12.08 -15.83 -2.16
C GLU A 244 10.82 -15.48 -2.96
N SER A 245 10.57 -16.17 -4.08
CA SER A 245 9.29 -16.08 -4.78
C SER A 245 8.72 -17.48 -4.92
N SER A 246 7.52 -17.70 -4.39
CA SER A 246 6.76 -18.96 -4.37
C SER A 246 6.33 -19.48 -5.76
N HIS A 247 7.15 -19.28 -6.79
CA HIS A 247 6.88 -19.71 -8.16
C HIS A 247 8.08 -20.48 -8.73
N HIS A 248 7.81 -21.73 -9.10
CA HIS A 248 8.71 -22.64 -9.79
C HIS A 248 9.42 -21.98 -10.99
N ASN A 249 10.73 -22.22 -11.14
CA ASN A 249 11.58 -21.94 -12.32
C ASN A 249 11.07 -20.80 -13.24
N LEU A 250 11.15 -19.55 -12.78
CA LEU A 250 10.87 -18.40 -13.61
C LEU A 250 12.01 -18.19 -14.62
N LYS A 251 11.71 -18.35 -15.91
CA LYS A 251 12.42 -17.68 -17.01
C LYS A 251 11.97 -16.21 -17.07
N GLY A 252 12.14 -15.49 -15.96
CA GLY A 252 11.78 -14.07 -15.82
C GLY A 252 13.01 -13.23 -15.49
N PRO A 253 13.00 -11.91 -15.77
CA PRO A 253 14.10 -11.04 -15.39
C PRO A 253 14.23 -11.01 -13.85
N LEU A 254 15.45 -11.16 -13.35
CA LEU A 254 15.74 -10.97 -11.93
C LEU A 254 15.67 -9.48 -11.63
N HIS A 255 14.82 -9.06 -10.70
CA HIS A 255 14.63 -7.65 -10.34
C HIS A 255 14.91 -7.44 -8.84
N LEU A 256 15.82 -6.52 -8.53
CA LEU A 256 16.16 -6.11 -7.16
C LEU A 256 16.04 -4.59 -7.05
N HIS A 257 15.15 -4.12 -6.18
CA HIS A 257 14.85 -2.70 -6.02
C HIS A 257 15.40 -2.15 -4.68
N ALA A 258 15.94 -0.92 -4.70
CA ALA A 258 16.35 -0.17 -3.51
C ALA A 258 15.92 1.30 -3.59
N LEU A 259 15.14 1.74 -2.61
CA LEU A 259 14.77 3.15 -2.41
C LEU A 259 16.01 4.03 -2.16
N ALA A 260 15.85 5.35 -2.27
CA ALA A 260 16.89 6.32 -1.96
C ALA A 260 17.53 6.07 -0.58
N ASN A 261 18.86 6.10 -0.51
CA ASN A 261 19.63 5.87 0.73
C ASN A 261 19.30 4.55 1.47
N SER A 262 18.92 3.49 0.75
CA SER A 262 18.53 2.20 1.34
C SER A 262 19.32 1.01 0.76
N LYS A 263 19.23 -0.13 1.43
CA LYS A 263 19.83 -1.40 1.00
C LYS A 263 18.76 -2.46 0.84
N ASN A 264 18.90 -3.31 -0.17
CA ASN A 264 18.07 -4.50 -0.34
C ASN A 264 18.92 -5.67 -0.87
N GLU A 265 18.46 -6.91 -0.69
CA GLU A 265 19.17 -8.10 -1.16
C GLU A 265 18.25 -9.14 -1.80
N ILE A 266 18.82 -9.97 -2.67
CA ILE A 266 18.12 -11.11 -3.28
C ILE A 266 19.04 -12.33 -3.36
N ARG A 267 18.46 -13.51 -3.15
CA ARG A 267 19.15 -14.81 -3.26
C ARG A 267 18.78 -15.52 -4.54
N PHE A 268 19.79 -15.85 -5.34
CA PHE A 268 19.58 -16.60 -6.58
C PHE A 268 20.73 -17.58 -6.87
N THR A 269 20.41 -18.62 -7.63
CA THR A 269 21.39 -19.57 -8.16
C THR A 269 21.36 -19.53 -9.69
N PRO A 270 22.43 -19.08 -10.37
CA PRO A 270 22.53 -19.14 -11.84
C PRO A 270 22.51 -20.57 -12.36
N LEU A 271 21.78 -20.82 -13.44
CA LEU A 271 21.68 -22.14 -14.08
C LEU A 271 22.45 -22.27 -15.40
N GLU A 272 22.76 -21.15 -16.04
CA GLU A 272 23.33 -21.12 -17.39
C GLU A 272 24.55 -20.19 -17.44
N ILE A 273 25.63 -20.67 -18.06
CA ILE A 273 26.86 -19.89 -18.34
C ILE A 273 26.51 -18.78 -19.33
N GLY A 274 27.08 -17.60 -19.14
CA GLY A 274 26.89 -16.50 -20.07
C GLY A 274 27.26 -15.15 -19.46
N GLU A 275 27.27 -14.13 -20.31
CA GLU A 275 27.30 -12.75 -19.88
C GLU A 275 25.89 -12.18 -19.95
N TYR A 276 25.40 -11.64 -18.84
CA TYR A 276 24.08 -11.03 -18.77
C TYR A 276 24.21 -9.58 -18.35
N GLU A 277 23.62 -8.70 -19.15
CA GLU A 277 23.52 -7.29 -18.82
C GLU A 277 22.50 -7.11 -17.70
N PHE A 278 22.85 -6.27 -16.74
CA PHE A 278 21.90 -5.71 -15.79
C PHE A 278 21.86 -4.19 -15.89
N TYR A 279 20.71 -3.59 -15.63
CA TYR A 279 20.53 -2.14 -15.77
C TYR A 279 19.43 -1.60 -14.84
N CYS A 280 19.41 -0.28 -14.69
CA CYS A 280 18.39 0.42 -13.94
C CYS A 280 17.19 0.74 -14.85
N THR A 281 15.98 0.33 -14.46
CA THR A 281 14.74 0.51 -15.22
C THR A 281 14.14 1.91 -15.04
N VAL A 282 14.60 2.67 -14.04
CA VAL A 282 14.17 4.04 -13.77
C VAL A 282 14.31 4.89 -15.04
N PRO A 283 13.26 5.63 -15.45
CA PRO A 283 13.24 6.35 -16.71
C PRO A 283 14.48 7.24 -16.93
N GLY A 284 15.23 6.96 -18.00
CA GLY A 284 16.42 7.73 -18.37
C GLY A 284 17.74 7.19 -17.79
N HIS A 285 17.73 6.38 -16.73
CA HIS A 285 18.96 5.91 -16.07
C HIS A 285 19.77 4.95 -16.95
N LYS A 286 19.12 3.96 -17.58
CA LYS A 286 19.78 3.10 -18.59
C LYS A 286 20.38 3.93 -19.74
N LYS A 287 19.66 4.93 -20.24
CA LYS A 287 20.13 5.81 -21.33
C LYS A 287 21.32 6.67 -20.90
N ALA A 288 21.43 6.98 -19.61
CA ALA A 288 22.56 7.67 -19.00
C ALA A 288 23.77 6.76 -18.72
N GLY A 289 23.69 5.46 -19.02
CA GLY A 289 24.79 4.52 -18.85
C GLY A 289 24.76 3.74 -17.54
N MET A 290 23.64 3.74 -16.81
CA MET A 290 23.46 2.93 -15.60
C MET A 290 23.24 1.45 -15.95
N VAL A 291 24.32 0.80 -16.39
CA VAL A 291 24.38 -0.59 -16.84
C VAL A 291 25.58 -1.30 -16.19
N GLY A 292 25.44 -2.60 -15.99
CA GLY A 292 26.50 -3.48 -15.52
C GLY A 292 26.37 -4.88 -16.10
N LYS A 293 27.29 -5.77 -15.72
CA LYS A 293 27.34 -7.15 -16.24
C LYS A 293 27.54 -8.18 -15.15
N VAL A 294 26.77 -9.26 -15.22
CA VAL A 294 27.09 -10.51 -14.49
C VAL A 294 27.72 -11.50 -15.46
N ILE A 295 28.88 -12.02 -15.09
CA ILE A 295 29.61 -13.02 -15.87
C ILE A 295 29.45 -14.34 -15.13
N VAL A 296 28.65 -15.25 -15.69
CA VAL A 296 28.42 -16.58 -15.12
C VAL A 296 29.40 -17.57 -15.74
N THR A 297 30.27 -18.17 -14.93
CA THR A 297 31.29 -19.14 -15.35
C THR A 297 31.03 -20.54 -14.79
N ASN A 298 31.81 -21.52 -15.24
CA ASN A 298 31.79 -22.87 -14.67
C ASN A 298 32.29 -22.88 -13.22
N LYS A 299 31.91 -23.93 -12.48
CA LYS A 299 32.37 -24.17 -11.11
C LYS A 299 33.88 -24.33 -11.02
#